data_AF-A0A1X3D0W3-F1
#
_entry.id   AF-A0A1X3D0W3-F1
#
_cell.length_a   1.000
_cell.length_b   1.000
_cell.length_c   1.000
_cell.angle_alpha   90.00
_cell.angle_beta   90.00
_cell.angle_gamma   90.00
#
_symmetry.space_group_name_H-M   'P 1'
#
loop_
_entity.id
_entity.type
_entity.pdbx_description
1 polymer ?
#
loop_
_entity_poly.entity_id
_entity_poly.type
_entity_poly.pdbx_seq_one_letter_code
_entity_poly.pdbx_strand_id
1 'polypeptide(L)'
;MTTKILAMVDALGNLIDFKLMPGQRNDICGVEPLIKEKEFDALLADKAFDADWLVEELTERGSKVVIPPRNNRKLQREHDKMMYCWRHLIENFF
;
A
#
# COMPACT_ATOMS: atom_id res chain seq x y z
N MET A 1 22.51 -3.06 -12.30
CA MET A 1 21.53 -2.04 -11.87
C MET A 1 20.16 -2.70 -11.94
N THR A 2 19.41 -2.75 -10.84
CA THR A 2 18.07 -3.37 -10.82
C THR A 2 16.98 -2.30 -10.84
N THR A 3 15.83 -2.63 -11.41
CA THR A 3 14.62 -1.80 -11.43
C THR A 3 13.55 -2.54 -10.64
N LYS A 4 12.76 -1.81 -9.86
CA LYS A 4 11.58 -2.34 -9.18
C LYS A 4 10.32 -1.69 -9.75
N ILE A 5 9.23 -2.46 -9.75
CA ILE A 5 7.90 -2.03 -10.14
C ILE A 5 7.08 -1.91 -8.85
N LEU A 6 6.49 -0.74 -8.63
CA LEU A 6 5.43 -0.57 -7.64
C LEU A 6 4.12 -0.44 -8.40
N ALA A 7 3.18 -1.36 -8.18
CA ALA A 7 1.89 -1.36 -8.86
C ALA A 7 0.75 -1.12 -7.87
N MET A 8 -0.30 -0.47 -8.36
CA MET A 8 -1.59 -0.34 -7.71
C MET A 8 -2.61 -1.11 -8.54
N VAL A 9 -3.35 -2.01 -7.88
CA VAL A 9 -4.38 -2.83 -8.50
C VAL A 9 -5.73 -2.56 -7.85
N ASP A 10 -6.80 -2.80 -8.59
CA ASP A 10 -8.16 -2.74 -8.06
C ASP A 10 -8.48 -4.00 -7.22
N ALA A 11 -9.68 -4.01 -6.64
CA ALA A 11 -10.16 -5.11 -5.80
C ALA A 11 -10.39 -6.44 -6.56
N LEU A 12 -10.32 -6.44 -7.89
CA LEU A 12 -10.42 -7.62 -8.75
C LEU A 12 -9.05 -8.08 -9.28
N GLY A 13 -7.97 -7.38 -8.94
CA GLY A 13 -6.61 -7.68 -9.37
C GLY A 13 -6.21 -7.05 -10.71
N ASN A 14 -6.99 -6.11 -11.25
CA ASN A 14 -6.62 -5.40 -12.47
C ASN A 14 -5.67 -4.23 -12.16
N LEU A 15 -4.66 -4.02 -13.01
CA LEU A 15 -3.75 -2.89 -12.89
C LEU A 15 -4.50 -1.56 -13.06
N ILE A 16 -4.36 -0.67 -12.08
CA ILE A 16 -4.81 0.73 -12.19
C ILE A 16 -3.64 1.61 -12.63
N ASP A 17 -2.49 1.49 -11.96
CA ASP A 17 -1.33 2.37 -12.18
C ASP A 17 -0.04 1.72 -11.66
N PHE A 18 1.12 2.18 -12.12
CA PHE A 18 2.42 1.70 -11.65
C PHE A 18 3.53 2.73 -11.76
N LYS A 19 4.59 2.50 -10.99
CA LYS A 19 5.80 3.31 -11.00
C LYS A 19 7.05 2.46 -11.09
N LEU A 20 7.94 2.83 -12.01
CA LEU A 20 9.29 2.27 -12.10
C LEU A 20 10.21 3.05 -11.16
N MET A 21 10.98 2.33 -10.35
CA MET A 21 11.95 2.94 -9.44
C MET A 21 13.29 2.20 -9.48
N PRO A 22 14.41 2.87 -9.15
CA PRO A 22 15.68 2.19 -8.91
C PRO A 22 15.52 1.13 -7.81
N GLY A 23 16.10 -0.06 -8.01
CA GLY A 23 15.92 -1.21 -7.11
C GLY A 23 16.36 -0.98 -5.66
N GLN A 24 17.25 -0.02 -5.42
CA GLN A 24 17.71 0.37 -4.07
C GLN A 24 16.82 1.40 -3.38
N ARG A 25 15.85 1.99 -4.10
CA ARG A 25 14.97 3.03 -3.55
C ARG A 25 13.89 2.41 -2.67
N ASN A 26 13.57 3.05 -1.54
CA ASN A 26 12.48 2.58 -0.68
C ASN A 26 11.12 2.72 -1.39
N ASP A 27 10.31 1.66 -1.30
CA ASP A 27 9.03 1.56 -2.01
C ASP A 27 8.05 2.65 -1.59
N ILE A 28 8.14 3.10 -0.34
CA ILE A 28 7.29 4.15 0.22
C ILE A 28 7.37 5.47 -0.58
N CYS A 29 8.53 5.79 -1.17
CA CYS A 29 8.71 6.98 -2.01
C CYS A 29 7.91 6.91 -3.34
N GLY A 30 7.42 5.73 -3.70
CA GLY A 30 6.62 5.51 -4.89
C GLY A 30 5.11 5.63 -4.66
N VAL A 31 4.66 5.60 -3.40
CA VAL A 31 3.23 5.48 -3.05
C VAL A 31 2.46 6.76 -3.31
N GLU A 32 2.97 7.92 -2.87
CA GLU A 32 2.25 9.19 -2.95
C GLU A 32 1.72 9.47 -4.38
N PRO A 33 2.53 9.35 -5.45
CA PRO A 33 2.02 9.55 -6.81
C PRO A 33 0.98 8.53 -7.26
N LEU A 34 1.00 7.32 -6.71
CA LEU A 34 0.00 6.30 -7.06
C LEU A 34 -1.35 6.60 -6.43
N ILE A 35 -1.40 7.19 -5.22
CA ILE A 35 -2.66 7.42 -4.50
C ILE A 35 -3.23 8.83 -4.66
N LYS A 36 -2.41 9.84 -5.01
CA LYS A 36 -2.77 11.26 -4.88
C LYS A 36 -4.10 11.65 -5.52
N GLU A 37 -4.37 11.18 -6.74
CA GLU A 37 -5.53 11.56 -7.56
C GLU A 37 -6.56 10.42 -7.70
N LYS A 38 -6.55 9.46 -6.78
CA LYS A 38 -7.42 8.30 -6.81
C LYS A 38 -8.33 8.27 -5.59
N GLU A 39 -9.61 8.01 -5.84
CA GLU A 39 -10.61 7.77 -4.81
C GLU A 39 -10.75 6.26 -4.59
N PHE A 40 -10.72 5.84 -3.32
CA PHE A 40 -10.88 4.44 -2.93
C PHE A 40 -11.27 4.35 -1.45
N ASP A 41 -12.08 3.35 -1.12
CA ASP A 41 -12.58 3.17 0.25
C ASP A 41 -11.55 2.56 1.20
N ALA A 42 -10.58 1.82 0.67
CA ALA A 42 -9.57 1.12 1.44
C ALA A 42 -8.27 0.95 0.66
N LEU A 43 -7.14 1.00 1.36
CA LEU A 43 -5.83 0.65 0.80
C LEU A 43 -5.25 -0.58 1.51
N LEU A 44 -5.02 -1.64 0.72
CA LEU A 44 -4.30 -2.83 1.15
C LEU A 44 -2.87 -2.72 0.69
N ALA A 45 -1.92 -2.89 1.60
CA ALA A 45 -0.50 -2.92 1.26
C ALA A 45 0.30 -3.79 2.25
N ASP A 46 1.47 -4.24 1.80
CA ASP A 46 2.41 -4.96 2.65
C ASP A 46 2.84 -4.13 3.86
N LYS A 47 3.24 -4.81 4.93
CA LYS A 47 3.81 -4.22 6.16
C LYS A 47 4.97 -3.25 5.88
N ALA A 48 5.73 -3.45 4.79
CA ALA A 48 6.78 -2.53 4.37
C ALA A 48 6.26 -1.10 4.09
N PHE A 49 4.99 -0.94 3.73
CA PHE A 49 4.34 0.36 3.49
C PHE A 49 3.79 1.01 4.75
N ASP A 50 3.98 0.41 5.93
CA ASP A 50 3.64 1.05 7.20
C ASP A 50 4.53 2.28 7.45
N ALA A 51 4.02 3.45 7.09
CA ALA A 51 4.62 4.76 7.32
C ALA A 51 3.58 5.72 7.91
N ASP A 52 4.00 6.54 8.87
CA ASP A 52 3.11 7.44 9.60
C ASP A 52 2.36 8.38 8.67
N TRP A 53 3.07 9.03 7.74
CA TRP A 53 2.47 9.93 6.75
C TRP A 53 1.41 9.25 5.88
N LEU A 54 1.58 7.97 5.53
CA LEU A 54 0.63 7.25 4.68
C LEU A 54 -0.64 6.90 5.48
N VAL A 55 -0.46 6.52 6.75
CA VAL A 55 -1.58 6.23 7.65
C VAL A 55 -2.39 7.50 7.92
N GLU A 56 -1.70 8.63 8.14
CA GLU A 56 -2.33 9.95 8.33
C GLU A 56 -3.11 10.37 7.09
N GLU A 57 -2.49 10.37 5.91
CA GLU A 57 -3.13 10.70 4.63
C GLU A 57 -4.41 9.87 4.38
N LEU A 58 -4.34 8.56 4.59
CA LEU A 58 -5.49 7.68 4.39
C LEU A 58 -6.60 7.94 5.41
N THR A 59 -6.23 8.23 6.65
CA THR A 59 -7.18 8.54 7.72
C THR A 59 -7.88 9.87 7.45
N GLU A 60 -7.15 10.90 7.00
CA GLU A 60 -7.72 12.20 6.63
C GLU A 60 -8.67 12.10 5.42
N ARG A 61 -8.35 11.22 4.46
CA ARG A 61 -9.24 10.89 3.33
C ARG A 61 -10.49 10.12 3.74
N GLY A 62 -10.51 9.52 4.93
CA GLY A 62 -11.56 8.57 5.34
C GLY A 62 -11.43 7.18 4.72
N SER A 63 -10.31 6.90 4.04
CA SER A 63 -10.01 5.58 3.48
C SER A 63 -9.50 4.63 4.57
N LYS A 64 -9.97 3.38 4.55
CA LYS A 64 -9.55 2.36 5.50
C LYS A 64 -8.10 1.94 5.27
N VAL A 65 -7.30 2.01 6.34
CA VAL A 65 -5.90 1.57 6.33
C VAL A 65 -5.82 0.07 6.59
N VAL A 66 -5.62 -0.72 5.53
CA VAL A 66 -5.46 -2.19 5.62
C VAL A 66 -4.00 -2.56 5.41
N ILE A 67 -3.14 -1.96 6.23
CA ILE A 67 -1.69 -2.15 6.22
C ILE A 67 -1.29 -2.68 7.60
N PRO A 68 -0.75 -3.91 7.71
CA PRO A 68 -0.28 -4.42 8.99
C PRO A 68 0.80 -3.51 9.58
N PRO A 69 0.76 -3.21 10.89
CA PRO A 69 1.83 -2.45 11.54
C PRO A 69 3.16 -3.21 11.51
N ARG A 70 4.27 -2.48 11.41
CA ARG A 70 5.61 -3.01 11.60
C ARG A 70 5.78 -3.52 13.03
N ASN A 71 6.52 -4.62 13.18
CA ASN A 71 6.72 -5.28 14.48
C ASN A 71 7.40 -4.36 15.53
N ASN A 72 8.15 -3.35 15.08
CA ASN A 72 8.87 -2.41 15.94
C ASN A 72 8.07 -1.11 16.24
N ARG A 73 6.81 -0.98 15.80
CA ARG A 73 5.98 0.15 16.20
C ARG A 73 5.73 0.12 17.71
N LYS A 74 5.89 1.28 18.35
CA LYS A 74 5.56 1.48 19.78
C LYS A 74 4.09 1.17 20.06
N LEU A 75 3.20 1.60 19.16
CA LEU A 75 1.78 1.33 19.22
C LEU A 75 1.38 0.47 18.02
N GLN A 76 0.96 -0.76 18.29
CA GLN A 76 0.44 -1.67 17.28
C GLN A 76 -1.00 -1.27 16.98
N ARG A 77 -1.24 -0.66 15.81
CA ARG A 77 -2.60 -0.35 15.36
C ARG A 77 -3.34 -1.63 15.00
N GLU A 78 -4.64 -1.65 15.25
CA GLU A 78 -5.50 -2.65 14.63
C GLU A 78 -5.62 -2.41 13.13
N HIS A 79 -5.78 -3.48 12.38
CA HIS A 79 -6.07 -3.46 10.96
C HIS A 79 -7.03 -4.61 10.65
N ASP A 80 -7.79 -4.48 9.57
CA ASP A 80 -8.72 -5.52 9.18
C ASP A 80 -7.97 -6.72 8.59
N LYS A 81 -7.79 -7.75 9.42
CA LYS A 81 -7.10 -8.99 9.04
C LYS A 81 -7.85 -9.77 7.97
N MET A 82 -9.18 -9.72 7.97
CA MET A 82 -9.99 -10.46 7.01
C MET A 82 -9.86 -9.83 5.62
N MET A 83 -9.95 -8.50 5.56
CA MET A 83 -9.70 -7.76 4.32
C MET A 83 -8.27 -7.91 3.85
N TYR A 84 -7.29 -7.95 4.76
CA TYR A 84 -5.88 -8.19 4.42
C TYR A 84 -5.63 -9.55 3.75
N CYS A 85 -6.46 -10.57 4.00
CA CYS A 85 -6.36 -11.86 3.28
C CYS A 85 -6.54 -11.70 1.76
N TRP A 86 -7.25 -10.66 1.29
CA TRP A 86 -7.43 -10.37 -0.14
C TRP A 86 -6.17 -9.86 -0.83
N ARG A 87 -5.07 -9.62 -0.10
CA ARG A 87 -3.77 -9.26 -0.69
C ARG A 87 -3.29 -10.24 -1.74
N HIS A 88 -3.74 -11.50 -1.72
CA HIS A 88 -3.41 -12.48 -2.74
C HIS A 88 -3.84 -12.03 -4.15
N LEU A 89 -4.88 -11.18 -4.27
CA LEU A 89 -5.31 -10.61 -5.55
C LEU A 89 -4.26 -9.64 -6.12
N ILE A 90 -3.54 -8.95 -5.23
CA ILE A 90 -2.38 -8.12 -5.56
C ILE A 90 -1.19 -9.01 -5.90
N GLU A 91 -0.93 -10.06 -5.13
CA GLU A 91 0.19 -10.99 -5.36
C GLU A 91 0.05 -11.74 -6.68
N ASN A 92 -1.16 -12.13 -7.07
CA ASN A 92 -1.44 -12.82 -8.34
C ASN A 92 -1.20 -11.93 -9.58
N PHE A 93 -1.13 -10.61 -9.41
CA PHE A 93 -0.84 -9.70 -10.51
C PHE A 93 0.64 -9.71 -10.93
N PHE A 94 1.54 -9.99 -9.99
CA PHE A 94 3.00 -10.02 -10.21
C PHE A 94 3.48 -11.44 -10.54
#